data_AF-A0A397JL28-F1
#
_entry.id   AF-A0A397JL28-F1
#
_cell.length_a   1.000
_cell.length_b   1.000
_cell.length_c   1.000
_cell.angle_alpha   90.00
_cell.angle_beta   90.00
_cell.angle_gamma   90.00
#
_symmetry.space_group_name_H-M   'P 1'
#
loop_
_entity.id
_entity.type
_entity.pdbx_description
1 polymer ?
#
loop_
_entity_poly.entity_id
_entity_poly.type
_entity_poly.pdbx_seq_one_letter_code
_entity_poly.pdbx_strand_id
1 'polypeptide(L)'
;MASSKFHIQFHTTSTSSTSSYHLEKMHNKNVSKTFNYSFKPNSSLWIRIDLSTITFYPSQKIKSSSMCNQMELLLKYTRQVLAISFNKGNSKKKSIEEIQIPWNQIASFRIIENHDIEVVFCEGFKAKFCYHGKDNTKSRVFTEEMSKDPSGGLMKGATSLVLSPCLKVHPMTIKMFNIGIQRFRFADDSNYNYMNDHYLNKVIVDDDDDDNIYNINNNISSETENRSEIVDDDLIYITIVFLTHNRAMLTPMNIPLNTLLENIQKRFETKIKSFEYKNINGDLITVINEDDWKVALWNINKFRNRRIKIYLNN
;
A
#
# COMPACT_ATOMS: atom_id res chain seq x y z
N MET A 1 16.06 -68.73 -7.39
CA MET A 1 14.67 -69.23 -7.31
C MET A 1 13.77 -68.09 -6.88
N ALA A 2 12.90 -67.68 -7.79
CA ALA A 2 11.85 -66.72 -7.56
C ALA A 2 10.68 -67.39 -6.82
N SER A 3 9.97 -66.66 -5.96
CA SER A 3 8.51 -66.77 -5.88
C SER A 3 7.92 -65.52 -5.25
N SER A 4 7.32 -64.73 -6.14
CA SER A 4 6.33 -63.70 -5.89
C SER A 4 5.04 -64.27 -5.26
N LYS A 5 4.31 -63.43 -4.51
CA LYS A 5 2.84 -63.34 -4.37
C LYS A 5 2.54 -62.00 -3.67
N PHE A 6 2.17 -60.91 -4.36
CA PHE A 6 0.87 -60.49 -4.97
C PHE A 6 -0.27 -60.14 -4.00
N HIS A 7 -0.93 -59.02 -4.35
CA HIS A 7 -2.36 -58.65 -4.17
C HIS A 7 -2.71 -57.90 -2.86
N ILE A 8 -3.47 -56.78 -2.81
CA ILE A 8 -4.48 -56.18 -3.71
C ILE A 8 -4.54 -54.65 -3.52
N GLN A 9 -4.82 -53.92 -4.60
CA GLN A 9 -5.25 -52.52 -4.63
C GLN A 9 -6.76 -52.47 -4.87
N PHE A 10 -7.51 -51.61 -4.16
CA PHE A 10 -8.84 -51.18 -4.58
C PHE A 10 -8.95 -49.65 -4.46
N HIS A 11 -9.23 -49.01 -5.60
CA HIS A 11 -9.84 -47.69 -5.67
C HIS A 11 -11.36 -47.84 -5.64
N THR A 12 -12.07 -46.93 -4.99
CA THR A 12 -13.35 -46.40 -5.48
C THR A 12 -13.68 -45.05 -4.81
N THR A 13 -13.76 -44.02 -5.66
CA THR A 13 -14.75 -42.93 -5.73
C THR A 13 -15.24 -42.19 -4.48
N SER A 14 -14.85 -40.91 -4.42
CA SER A 14 -15.67 -39.70 -4.23
C SER A 14 -16.84 -39.68 -3.24
N THR A 15 -16.82 -38.71 -2.31
CA THR A 15 -17.90 -37.70 -2.21
C THR A 15 -17.35 -36.40 -1.62
N SER A 16 -17.53 -35.34 -2.38
CA SER A 16 -17.36 -33.93 -2.04
C SER A 16 -18.53 -33.46 -1.16
N SER A 17 -18.26 -32.84 -0.02
CA SER A 17 -19.25 -32.06 0.72
C SER A 17 -19.11 -30.58 0.38
N THR A 18 -19.82 -30.16 -0.65
CA THR A 18 -20.06 -28.76 -1.01
C THR A 18 -21.23 -28.25 -0.17
N SER A 19 -21.02 -27.29 0.73
CA SER A 19 -22.12 -26.56 1.37
C SER A 19 -22.71 -25.56 0.37
N SER A 20 -23.83 -25.91 -0.26
CA SER A 20 -24.60 -25.02 -1.12
C SER A 20 -25.49 -24.10 -0.29
N TYR A 21 -25.24 -22.79 -0.34
CA TYR A 21 -26.25 -21.81 0.03
C TYR A 21 -27.10 -21.53 -1.21
N HIS A 22 -28.38 -21.89 -1.14
CA HIS A 22 -29.41 -21.55 -2.09
C HIS A 22 -29.65 -20.03 -2.04
N LEU A 23 -29.42 -19.33 -3.15
CA LEU A 23 -29.95 -18.00 -3.40
C LEU A 23 -30.94 -18.11 -4.55
N GLU A 24 -32.19 -17.76 -4.26
CA GLU A 24 -33.31 -17.76 -5.18
C GLU A 24 -33.04 -16.85 -6.39
N LYS A 25 -33.45 -17.36 -7.56
CA LYS A 25 -33.39 -16.68 -8.84
C LYS A 25 -34.36 -15.49 -8.83
N MET A 26 -33.83 -14.28 -8.99
CA MET A 26 -34.52 -13.23 -9.73
C MET A 26 -33.88 -13.07 -11.10
N HIS A 27 -34.69 -13.33 -12.13
CA HIS A 27 -34.35 -13.10 -13.52
C HIS A 27 -34.12 -11.62 -13.77
N ASN A 28 -32.90 -11.25 -14.17
CA ASN A 28 -32.69 -10.09 -15.00
C ASN A 28 -31.71 -10.45 -16.12
N LYS A 29 -32.23 -10.56 -17.34
CA LYS A 29 -31.45 -10.75 -18.56
C LYS A 29 -30.70 -9.44 -18.83
N ASN A 30 -29.43 -9.38 -18.49
CA ASN A 30 -28.46 -8.54 -19.20
C ASN A 30 -27.12 -9.25 -19.24
N VAL A 31 -26.54 -9.25 -20.43
CA VAL A 31 -25.41 -10.06 -20.87
C VAL A 31 -24.17 -9.78 -20.02
N SER A 32 -23.96 -10.59 -18.98
CA SER A 32 -22.70 -10.68 -18.26
C SER A 32 -21.73 -11.52 -19.09
N LYS A 33 -20.81 -10.86 -19.81
CA LYS A 33 -19.56 -11.51 -20.26
C LYS A 33 -18.77 -11.89 -19.02
N THR A 34 -18.95 -13.12 -18.56
CA THR A 34 -18.08 -13.76 -17.56
C THR A 34 -16.68 -13.89 -18.16
N PHE A 35 -15.80 -12.95 -17.82
CA PHE A 35 -14.36 -13.17 -17.93
C PHE A 35 -13.96 -14.20 -16.88
N ASN A 36 -13.93 -15.47 -17.28
CA ASN A 36 -13.32 -16.55 -16.51
C ASN A 36 -11.80 -16.30 -16.43
N TYR A 37 -11.35 -15.52 -15.44
CA TYR A 37 -9.97 -15.60 -15.00
C TYR A 37 -9.79 -16.92 -14.27
N SER A 38 -9.27 -17.92 -14.97
CA SER A 38 -8.65 -19.07 -14.31
C SER A 38 -7.45 -18.54 -13.52
N PHE A 39 -7.63 -18.40 -12.21
CA PHE A 39 -6.54 -18.08 -11.30
C PHE A 39 -5.56 -19.25 -11.30
N LYS A 40 -4.51 -19.16 -12.13
CA LYS A 40 -3.39 -20.10 -12.05
C LYS A 40 -2.69 -19.87 -10.71
N PRO A 41 -2.49 -20.88 -9.84
CA PRO A 41 -1.94 -20.75 -8.50
C PRO A 41 -0.42 -20.52 -8.47
N ASN A 42 0.14 -19.87 -9.50
CA ASN A 42 1.57 -19.61 -9.65
C ASN A 42 1.91 -18.11 -9.74
N SER A 43 0.97 -17.20 -9.45
CA SER A 43 1.32 -15.80 -9.24
C SER A 43 2.06 -15.68 -7.90
N SER A 44 3.35 -15.36 -7.98
CA SER A 44 4.22 -15.14 -6.83
C SER A 44 3.56 -14.21 -5.81
N LEU A 45 3.32 -14.73 -4.61
CA LEU A 45 2.55 -14.10 -3.56
C LEU A 45 3.42 -13.09 -2.76
N TRP A 46 4.03 -12.12 -3.46
CA TRP A 46 4.86 -11.09 -2.85
C TRP A 46 4.90 -9.78 -3.64
N ILE A 47 5.14 -8.67 -2.93
CA ILE A 47 5.46 -7.35 -3.53
C ILE A 47 6.97 -7.15 -3.42
N ARG A 48 7.59 -6.60 -4.46
CA ARG A 48 9.04 -6.38 -4.55
C ARG A 48 9.38 -4.92 -4.77
N ILE A 49 10.42 -4.44 -4.09
CA ILE A 49 11.10 -3.17 -4.34
C ILE A 49 12.58 -3.46 -4.60
N ASP A 50 13.11 -2.98 -5.72
CA ASP A 50 14.55 -3.06 -6.00
C ASP A 50 15.26 -1.95 -5.22
N LEU A 51 16.31 -2.28 -4.47
CA LEU A 51 17.01 -1.36 -3.57
C LEU A 51 18.35 -0.90 -4.16
N SER A 52 18.67 0.37 -3.95
CA SER A 52 19.99 0.93 -4.28
C SER A 52 20.92 0.85 -3.07
N THR A 53 20.43 1.14 -1.87
CA THR A 53 21.19 1.11 -0.62
C THR A 53 20.39 0.56 0.56
N ILE A 54 21.12 0.09 1.57
CA ILE A 54 20.61 -0.27 2.89
C ILE A 54 21.56 0.33 3.93
N THR A 55 21.04 1.17 4.81
CA THR A 55 21.78 1.75 5.93
C THR A 55 21.37 1.06 7.23
N PHE A 56 22.35 0.58 7.98
CA PHE A 56 22.15 -0.22 9.20
C PHE A 56 22.43 0.61 10.45
N TYR A 57 21.41 0.90 11.25
CA TYR A 57 21.54 1.66 12.50
C TYR A 57 21.66 0.73 13.72
N PRO A 58 22.43 1.11 14.76
CA PRO A 58 23.09 2.42 14.93
C PRO A 58 24.46 2.54 14.24
N SER A 59 24.97 1.47 13.62
CA SER A 59 26.33 1.45 13.05
C SER A 59 26.57 2.45 11.91
N GLN A 60 25.49 2.92 11.26
CA GLN A 60 25.47 3.75 10.05
C GLN A 60 26.25 3.16 8.87
N LYS A 61 26.56 1.85 8.91
CA LYS A 61 27.20 1.16 7.79
C LYS A 61 26.20 1.04 6.64
N ILE A 62 26.69 1.24 5.43
CA ILE A 62 25.89 1.22 4.21
C ILE A 62 26.28 0.00 3.38
N LYS A 63 25.28 -0.72 2.89
CA LYS A 63 25.41 -1.70 1.83
C LYS A 63 24.79 -1.11 0.58
N SER A 64 25.57 -0.96 -0.49
CA SER A 64 25.10 -0.43 -1.76
C SER A 64 25.09 -1.50 -2.86
N SER A 65 24.24 -1.29 -3.85
CA SER A 65 24.18 -2.06 -5.08
C SER A 65 24.62 -1.19 -6.25
N SER A 66 25.35 -1.77 -7.19
CA SER A 66 25.68 -1.10 -8.46
C SER A 66 24.58 -1.26 -9.52
N MET A 67 23.64 -2.19 -9.33
CA MET A 67 22.56 -2.46 -10.30
C MET A 67 21.19 -2.66 -9.65
N CYS A 68 20.15 -2.10 -10.27
CA CYS A 68 18.76 -2.39 -9.90
C CYS A 68 18.50 -3.89 -10.14
N ASN A 69 18.34 -4.66 -9.06
CA ASN A 69 18.09 -6.11 -8.96
C ASN A 69 19.11 -6.88 -8.09
N GLN A 70 20.23 -6.29 -7.64
CA GLN A 70 21.17 -7.02 -6.78
C GLN A 70 20.68 -7.08 -5.33
N MET A 71 19.92 -6.07 -4.89
CA MET A 71 19.27 -6.03 -3.59
C MET A 71 17.78 -5.78 -3.78
N GLU A 72 16.94 -6.54 -3.08
CA GLU A 72 15.49 -6.46 -3.20
C GLU A 72 14.85 -6.52 -1.81
N LEU A 73 13.85 -5.68 -1.56
CA LEU A 73 12.94 -5.78 -0.43
C LEU A 73 11.68 -6.51 -0.87
N LEU A 74 11.29 -7.55 -0.14
CA LEU A 74 10.15 -8.42 -0.44
C LEU A 74 9.16 -8.42 0.71
N LEU A 75 7.90 -8.14 0.41
CA LEU A 75 6.78 -8.39 1.32
C LEU A 75 6.18 -9.76 1.00
N LYS A 76 6.46 -10.78 1.81
CA LYS A 76 5.98 -12.16 1.60
C LYS A 76 4.80 -12.47 2.51
N TYR A 77 3.59 -12.20 2.02
CA TYR A 77 2.40 -12.21 2.88
C TYR A 77 1.99 -13.59 3.38
N THR A 78 2.13 -14.64 2.57
CA THR A 78 1.80 -16.00 3.02
C THR A 78 2.74 -16.53 4.10
N ARG A 79 3.98 -16.04 4.11
CA ARG A 79 5.00 -16.42 5.09
C ARG A 79 5.06 -15.48 6.27
N GLN A 80 4.33 -14.36 6.22
CA GLN A 80 4.35 -13.31 7.24
C GLN A 80 5.76 -12.82 7.57
N VAL A 81 6.57 -12.61 6.53
CA VAL A 81 7.94 -12.10 6.66
C VAL A 81 8.15 -10.90 5.74
N LEU A 82 8.95 -9.94 6.24
CA LEU A 82 9.66 -8.98 5.41
C LEU A 82 11.01 -9.59 5.07
N ALA A 83 11.37 -9.64 3.80
CA ALA A 83 12.64 -10.25 3.38
C ALA A 83 13.53 -9.27 2.61
N ILE A 84 14.82 -9.32 2.87
CA ILE A 84 15.84 -8.58 2.12
C ILE A 84 16.68 -9.61 1.37
N SER A 85 16.65 -9.56 0.04
CA SER A 85 17.29 -10.52 -0.84
C SER A 85 18.53 -9.91 -1.50
N PHE A 86 19.62 -10.66 -1.52
CA PHE A 86 20.86 -10.37 -2.21
C PHE A 86 21.02 -11.35 -3.38
N ASN A 87 20.76 -10.86 -4.58
CA ASN A 87 20.87 -11.64 -5.80
C ASN A 87 22.33 -11.72 -6.24
N LYS A 88 22.87 -12.94 -6.32
CA LYS A 88 24.24 -13.23 -6.75
C LYS A 88 24.25 -13.99 -8.07
N GLY A 89 25.31 -13.73 -8.84
CA GLY A 89 25.60 -14.43 -10.09
C GLY A 89 24.86 -13.89 -11.32
N ASN A 90 25.20 -14.45 -12.48
CA ASN A 90 24.68 -14.03 -13.78
C ASN A 90 23.41 -14.83 -14.14
N SER A 91 22.72 -14.46 -15.22
CA SER A 91 21.44 -15.05 -15.67
C SER A 91 21.40 -16.59 -15.72
N LYS A 92 22.55 -17.25 -15.84
CA LYS A 92 22.70 -18.72 -15.90
C LYS A 92 22.92 -19.40 -14.52
N LYS A 93 23.39 -18.68 -13.50
CA LYS A 93 23.64 -19.17 -12.13
C LYS A 93 23.19 -18.11 -11.13
N LYS A 94 21.89 -17.84 -11.09
CA LYS A 94 21.30 -16.92 -10.11
C LYS A 94 21.11 -17.68 -8.79
N SER A 95 21.80 -17.24 -7.75
CA SER A 95 21.50 -17.60 -6.37
C SER A 95 21.00 -16.39 -5.61
N ILE A 96 20.20 -16.62 -4.58
CA ILE A 96 19.63 -15.57 -3.75
C ILE A 96 19.96 -15.90 -2.31
N GLU A 97 20.66 -15.01 -1.63
CA GLU A 97 20.79 -15.06 -0.18
C GLU A 97 19.78 -14.10 0.43
N GLU A 98 19.05 -14.51 1.45
CA GLU A 98 17.92 -13.76 1.97
C GLU A 98 17.97 -13.64 3.48
N ILE A 99 17.66 -12.44 3.97
CA ILE A 99 17.38 -12.15 5.38
C ILE A 99 15.87 -12.09 5.54
N GLN A 100 15.28 -12.97 6.34
CA GLN A 100 13.85 -12.98 6.65
C GLN A 100 13.62 -12.46 8.06
N ILE A 101 12.78 -11.43 8.15
CA ILE A 101 12.38 -10.78 9.39
C ILE A 101 10.89 -11.06 9.58
N PRO A 102 10.50 -11.90 10.56
CA PRO A 102 9.11 -12.13 10.87
C PRO A 102 8.37 -10.83 11.16
N TRP A 103 7.12 -10.74 10.71
CA TRP A 103 6.29 -9.55 10.89
C TRP A 103 6.21 -9.10 12.35
N ASN A 104 5.97 -10.02 13.28
CA ASN A 104 5.91 -9.72 14.72
C ASN A 104 7.24 -9.23 15.34
N GLN A 105 8.34 -9.22 14.58
CA GLN A 105 9.63 -8.65 14.99
C GLN A 105 9.84 -7.22 14.45
N ILE A 106 8.90 -6.71 13.66
CA ILE A 106 8.89 -5.35 13.14
C ILE A 106 8.05 -4.50 14.11
N ALA A 107 8.70 -3.50 14.71
CA ALA A 107 8.08 -2.54 15.62
C ALA A 107 7.43 -1.37 14.87
N SER A 108 8.09 -0.88 13.81
CA SER A 108 7.59 0.22 13.00
C SER A 108 8.03 0.09 11.55
N PHE A 109 7.20 0.62 10.65
CA PHE A 109 7.49 0.72 9.22
C PHE A 109 6.98 2.07 8.72
N ARG A 110 7.88 2.89 8.16
CA ARG A 110 7.54 4.24 7.69
C ARG A 110 8.20 4.52 6.36
N ILE A 111 7.49 5.26 5.50
CA ILE A 111 8.12 5.92 4.36
C ILE A 111 8.59 7.27 4.88
N ILE A 112 9.88 7.56 4.75
CA ILE A 112 10.50 8.82 5.15
C ILE A 112 10.79 9.67 3.90
N GLU A 113 11.49 10.80 4.08
CA GLU A 113 11.87 11.69 2.98
C GLU A 113 12.55 10.93 1.83
N ASN A 114 12.37 11.43 0.60
CA ASN A 114 12.88 10.82 -0.64
C ASN A 114 12.33 9.42 -0.98
N HIS A 115 11.20 9.03 -0.37
CA HIS A 115 10.59 7.70 -0.53
C HIS A 115 11.45 6.55 0.02
N ASP A 116 12.42 6.86 0.87
CA ASP A 116 13.15 5.86 1.62
C ASP A 116 12.23 5.16 2.62
N ILE A 117 12.58 3.93 2.96
CA ILE A 117 11.77 3.08 3.83
C ILE A 117 12.55 2.83 5.11
N GLU A 118 12.02 3.34 6.22
CA GLU A 118 12.52 3.03 7.55
C GLU A 118 11.79 1.82 8.12
N VAL A 119 12.57 0.84 8.60
CA VAL A 119 12.07 -0.33 9.33
C VAL A 119 12.73 -0.37 10.69
N VAL A 120 11.93 -0.33 11.76
CA VAL A 120 12.41 -0.42 13.14
C VAL A 120 12.06 -1.80 13.69
N PHE A 121 13.02 -2.44 14.36
CA PHE A 121 12.85 -3.77 14.92
C PHE A 121 12.48 -3.73 16.40
N CYS A 122 11.80 -4.79 16.85
CA CYS A 122 11.62 -5.05 18.28
C CYS A 122 12.97 -5.29 18.95
N GLU A 123 13.07 -5.02 20.25
CA GLU A 123 14.28 -5.34 21.01
C GLU A 123 14.59 -6.85 20.94
N GLY A 124 15.86 -7.19 20.72
CA GLY A 124 16.31 -8.58 20.62
C GLY A 124 15.76 -9.35 19.41
N PHE A 125 15.36 -8.63 18.34
CA PHE A 125 14.75 -9.25 17.18
C PHE A 125 15.61 -10.38 16.58
N LYS A 126 14.94 -11.39 16.01
CA LYS A 126 15.60 -12.54 15.38
C LYS A 126 15.30 -12.60 13.89
N ALA A 127 16.34 -12.43 13.08
CA ALA A 127 16.30 -12.69 11.65
C ALA A 127 16.68 -14.15 11.34
N LYS A 128 16.08 -14.71 10.30
CA LYS A 128 16.50 -15.98 9.70
C LYS A 128 17.25 -15.71 8.41
N PHE A 129 18.25 -16.54 8.10
CA PHE A 129 19.00 -16.41 6.85
C PHE A 129 18.71 -17.62 5.96
N CYS A 130 18.47 -17.39 4.67
CA CYS A 130 18.13 -18.45 3.74
C CYS A 130 18.94 -18.32 2.45
N TYR A 131 19.28 -19.47 1.87
CA TYR A 131 19.85 -19.59 0.54
C TYR A 131 18.79 -20.17 -0.41
N HIS A 132 18.64 -19.54 -1.57
CA HIS A 132 17.86 -20.07 -2.67
C HIS A 132 18.78 -20.33 -3.88
N GLY A 133 18.97 -21.61 -4.19
CA GLY A 133 19.76 -22.06 -5.32
C GLY A 133 18.90 -22.66 -6.43
N LYS A 134 19.39 -22.60 -7.67
CA LYS A 134 18.90 -23.46 -8.75
C LYS A 134 19.79 -24.69 -8.85
N ASP A 135 19.19 -25.86 -8.73
CA ASP A 135 19.85 -27.12 -9.09
C ASP A 135 19.85 -27.25 -10.63
N ASN A 136 21.04 -27.28 -11.23
CA ASN A 136 21.24 -27.41 -12.68
C ASN A 136 20.65 -28.72 -13.24
N THR A 137 20.39 -29.71 -12.39
CA THR A 137 19.92 -31.03 -12.83
C THR A 137 18.41 -31.20 -12.79
N LYS A 138 17.68 -30.35 -12.04
CA LYS A 138 16.25 -30.59 -11.72
C LYS A 138 15.31 -29.42 -12.01
N SER A 139 15.81 -28.27 -12.47
CA SER A 139 15.01 -27.03 -12.66
C SER A 139 14.19 -26.62 -11.42
N ARG A 140 14.53 -27.15 -10.24
CA ARG A 140 13.86 -26.86 -8.96
C ARG A 140 14.67 -25.83 -8.20
N VAL A 141 13.97 -24.83 -7.67
CA VAL A 141 14.53 -23.91 -6.68
C VAL A 141 14.47 -24.61 -5.34
N PHE A 142 15.61 -24.80 -4.70
CA PHE A 142 15.67 -25.29 -3.32
C PHE A 142 15.87 -24.12 -2.36
N THR A 143 15.45 -24.29 -1.11
CA THR A 143 15.65 -23.31 -0.04
C THR A 143 16.32 -24.01 1.13
N GLU A 144 17.43 -23.45 1.61
CA GLU A 144 18.17 -23.95 2.77
C GLU A 144 18.35 -22.83 3.77
N GLU A 145 18.22 -23.13 5.07
CA GLU A 145 18.56 -22.19 6.12
C GLU A 145 20.07 -22.05 6.22
N MET A 146 20.54 -20.82 6.43
CA MET A 146 21.95 -20.49 6.53
C MET A 146 22.27 -20.02 7.95
N SER A 147 23.45 -20.36 8.45
CA SER A 147 23.99 -19.78 9.68
C SER A 147 24.64 -18.40 9.45
N LYS A 148 25.02 -18.10 8.21
CA LYS A 148 25.76 -16.89 7.84
C LYS A 148 24.82 -15.75 7.43
N ASP A 149 25.01 -14.58 8.02
CA ASP A 149 24.33 -13.34 7.66
C ASP A 149 24.76 -12.83 6.25
N PRO A 150 23.85 -12.77 5.26
CA PRO A 150 24.12 -12.29 3.91
C PRO A 150 24.59 -10.83 3.84
N SER A 151 24.24 -10.00 4.83
CA SER A 151 24.68 -8.61 4.88
C SER A 151 26.18 -8.50 5.22
N GLY A 152 26.81 -9.58 5.72
CA GLY A 152 28.18 -9.59 6.20
C GLY A 152 28.29 -9.30 7.70
N GLY A 153 27.25 -9.62 8.47
CA GLY A 153 27.18 -9.37 9.92
C GLY A 153 26.61 -8.01 10.29
N LEU A 154 26.10 -7.22 9.32
CA LEU A 154 25.56 -5.89 9.57
C LEU A 154 24.20 -5.92 10.29
N MET A 155 23.49 -7.06 10.27
CA MET A 155 22.28 -7.24 11.06
C MET A 155 22.57 -7.39 12.56
N LYS A 156 23.82 -7.75 12.93
CA LYS A 156 24.18 -7.95 14.33
C LYS A 156 24.16 -6.62 15.08
N GLY A 157 23.23 -6.49 16.01
CA GLY A 157 23.03 -5.27 16.79
C GLY A 157 22.31 -4.15 16.01
N ALA A 158 21.75 -4.44 14.83
CA ALA A 158 20.96 -3.47 14.10
C ALA A 158 19.62 -3.25 14.82
N THR A 159 19.21 -2.01 15.05
CA THR A 159 17.90 -1.67 15.66
C THR A 159 16.91 -1.18 14.62
N SER A 160 17.41 -0.62 13.52
CA SER A 160 16.60 -0.19 12.39
C SER A 160 17.41 -0.20 11.09
N LEU A 161 16.69 -0.23 9.99
CA LEU A 161 17.22 -0.09 8.64
C LEU A 161 16.57 1.09 7.95
N VAL A 162 17.35 1.80 7.13
CA VAL A 162 16.82 2.70 6.10
C VAL A 162 17.15 2.09 4.75
N LEU A 163 16.11 1.85 3.96
CA LEU A 163 16.17 1.15 2.68
C LEU A 163 15.83 2.14 1.58
N SER A 164 16.79 2.48 0.73
CA SER A 164 16.56 3.42 -0.37
C SER A 164 16.23 2.66 -1.65
N PRO A 165 15.04 2.86 -2.25
CA PRO A 165 14.68 2.26 -3.52
C PRO A 165 15.64 2.68 -4.65
N CYS A 166 15.71 1.87 -5.71
CA CYS A 166 16.33 2.30 -6.96
C CYS A 166 15.47 3.37 -7.64
N LEU A 167 16.11 4.32 -8.35
CA LEU A 167 15.42 5.39 -9.10
C LEU A 167 14.39 4.87 -10.13
N LYS A 168 14.55 3.63 -10.59
CA LYS A 168 13.62 2.96 -11.53
C LYS A 168 12.35 2.42 -10.86
N VAL A 169 12.30 2.37 -9.54
CA VAL A 169 11.13 1.87 -8.81
C VAL A 169 10.03 2.92 -8.92
N HIS A 170 8.91 2.52 -9.50
CA HIS A 170 7.75 3.40 -9.62
C HIS A 170 7.17 3.74 -8.23
N PRO A 171 6.80 5.00 -7.93
CA PRO A 171 6.28 5.40 -6.62
C PRO A 171 5.05 4.60 -6.16
N MET A 172 4.20 4.19 -7.11
CA MET A 172 3.05 3.32 -6.83
C MET A 172 3.46 1.97 -6.22
N THR A 173 4.62 1.42 -6.57
CA THR A 173 5.14 0.17 -5.99
C THR A 173 5.44 0.35 -4.50
N ILE A 174 6.07 1.46 -4.12
CA ILE A 174 6.38 1.82 -2.72
C ILE A 174 5.08 2.00 -1.94
N LYS A 175 4.11 2.70 -2.53
CA LYS A 175 2.77 2.88 -1.94
C LYS A 175 2.05 1.55 -1.72
N MET A 176 2.05 0.66 -2.71
CA MET A 176 1.44 -0.67 -2.59
C MET A 176 2.13 -1.52 -1.54
N PHE A 177 3.46 -1.42 -1.44
CA PHE A 177 4.23 -2.10 -0.40
C PHE A 177 3.82 -1.62 0.99
N ASN A 178 3.71 -0.30 1.19
CA ASN A 178 3.27 0.29 2.45
C ASN A 178 1.82 -0.12 2.79
N ILE A 179 0.89 -0.05 1.84
CA ILE A 179 -0.49 -0.54 2.06
C ILE A 179 -0.49 -2.01 2.48
N GLY A 180 0.33 -2.84 1.83
CA GLY A 180 0.47 -4.25 2.15
C GLY A 180 0.93 -4.46 3.59
N ILE A 181 2.03 -3.85 4.01
CA ILE A 181 2.54 -4.06 5.37
C ILE A 181 1.60 -3.48 6.42
N GLN A 182 0.98 -2.33 6.20
CA GLN A 182 0.00 -1.76 7.13
C GLN A 182 -1.21 -2.70 7.29
N ARG A 183 -1.73 -3.24 6.19
CA ARG A 183 -2.86 -4.17 6.20
C ARG A 183 -2.53 -5.52 6.84
N PHE A 184 -1.33 -6.05 6.64
CA PHE A 184 -1.05 -7.43 7.05
C PHE A 184 -0.25 -7.56 8.34
N ARG A 185 0.53 -6.54 8.71
CA ARG A 185 1.28 -6.50 9.97
C ARG A 185 0.58 -5.66 11.04
N PHE A 186 0.02 -4.52 10.67
CA PHE A 186 -0.44 -3.50 11.61
C PHE A 186 -1.97 -3.34 11.63
N ALA A 187 -2.74 -4.31 11.11
CA ALA A 187 -4.19 -4.23 11.05
C ALA A 187 -4.88 -4.23 12.43
N ASP A 188 -4.28 -4.90 13.42
CA ASP A 188 -4.85 -4.99 14.77
C ASP A 188 -4.48 -3.80 15.68
N ASP A 189 -3.51 -2.97 15.25
CA ASP A 189 -3.19 -1.67 15.86
C ASP A 189 -4.25 -0.66 15.44
N SER A 190 -5.48 -0.88 15.92
CA SER A 190 -6.68 -0.09 15.66
C SER A 190 -6.61 1.27 16.36
N ASN A 191 -5.70 2.10 15.84
CA ASN A 191 -5.74 3.54 15.87
C ASN A 191 -5.02 4.00 14.59
N TYR A 192 -5.71 3.92 13.45
CA TYR A 192 -5.25 4.42 12.15
C TYR A 192 -5.24 5.97 12.16
N ASN A 193 -4.49 6.56 13.11
CA ASN A 193 -4.14 7.96 13.15
C ASN A 193 -2.98 8.19 12.18
N TYR A 194 -3.34 8.66 10.99
CA TYR A 194 -2.89 9.95 10.45
C TYR A 194 -1.59 10.54 11.05
N MET A 195 -0.45 9.85 10.95
CA MET A 195 0.86 10.41 11.37
C MET A 195 1.96 10.30 10.31
N ASN A 196 1.67 9.84 9.09
CA ASN A 196 2.64 9.87 7.99
C ASN A 196 2.45 11.02 6.99
N ASP A 197 1.49 11.93 7.19
CA ASP A 197 1.38 13.15 6.37
C ASP A 197 2.30 14.30 6.86
N HIS A 198 3.00 14.13 8.00
CA HIS A 198 3.78 15.23 8.60
C HIS A 198 5.26 15.32 8.14
N TYR A 199 5.73 14.41 7.28
CA TYR A 199 7.12 14.39 6.78
C TYR A 199 7.29 14.79 5.30
N LEU A 200 6.24 15.30 4.64
CA LEU A 200 6.36 15.79 3.25
C LEU A 200 6.29 17.31 3.11
N ASN A 201 6.24 18.07 4.21
CA ASN A 201 6.05 19.53 4.21
C ASN A 201 7.18 20.32 4.90
N LYS A 202 8.39 19.78 5.01
CA LYS A 202 9.54 20.58 5.48
C LYS A 202 10.66 20.53 4.45
N VAL A 203 11.26 21.71 4.22
CA VAL A 203 12.24 22.07 3.17
C VAL A 203 11.53 22.43 1.85
N ILE A 204 11.30 23.70 1.46
CA ILE A 204 12.07 24.95 1.64
C ILE A 204 11.07 26.11 1.84
N VAL A 205 11.20 26.84 2.95
CA VAL A 205 10.83 28.25 3.05
C VAL A 205 12.17 28.95 3.22
N ASP A 206 12.60 29.66 2.18
CA ASP A 206 13.57 30.74 2.28
C ASP A 206 12.83 32.01 1.87
N ASP A 207 12.72 32.90 2.86
CA ASP A 207 12.61 34.36 2.87
C ASP A 207 12.10 35.09 1.61
N ASP A 208 10.95 35.76 1.73
CA ASP A 208 10.92 37.23 1.92
C ASP A 208 9.45 37.74 2.07
N ASP A 209 9.30 38.69 3.01
CA ASP A 209 8.28 39.74 3.15
C ASP A 209 6.85 39.48 3.70
N ASP A 210 6.70 39.99 4.94
CA ASP A 210 5.67 40.92 5.47
C ASP A 210 4.23 40.49 5.86
N ASP A 211 4.01 40.61 7.18
CA ASP A 211 2.91 41.30 7.87
C ASP A 211 1.44 40.88 7.67
N ASN A 212 0.91 40.09 8.61
CA ASN A 212 0.10 40.63 9.72
C ASN A 212 -0.53 39.53 10.59
N ILE A 213 -0.09 39.49 11.83
CA ILE A 213 -0.75 38.82 12.94
C ILE A 213 -1.83 39.77 13.48
N TYR A 214 -3.10 39.36 13.47
CA TYR A 214 -4.04 39.82 14.49
C TYR A 214 -4.78 38.65 15.12
N ASN A 215 -4.41 38.41 16.37
CA ASN A 215 -5.17 37.68 17.37
C ASN A 215 -6.53 38.35 17.61
N ILE A 216 -7.57 37.54 17.48
CA ILE A 216 -8.75 37.38 18.35
C ILE A 216 -8.92 38.46 19.43
N ASN A 217 -10.04 39.19 19.38
CA ASN A 217 -10.84 39.42 20.58
C ASN A 217 -12.33 39.61 20.29
N ASN A 218 -13.11 39.03 21.20
CA ASN A 218 -14.56 38.94 21.23
C ASN A 218 -15.25 40.31 21.17
N ASN A 219 -16.35 40.38 20.42
CA ASN A 219 -17.51 41.17 20.83
C ASN A 219 -18.79 40.47 20.38
N ILE A 220 -19.63 40.18 21.37
CA ILE A 220 -20.98 39.66 21.25
C ILE A 220 -21.90 40.83 20.90
N SER A 221 -22.65 40.70 19.80
CA SER A 221 -24.03 41.20 19.73
C SER A 221 -24.78 40.46 18.62
N SER A 222 -25.69 39.62 19.09
CA SER A 222 -26.86 39.02 18.46
C SER A 222 -27.31 39.60 17.12
N GLU A 223 -27.33 38.76 16.09
CA GLU A 223 -28.46 38.65 15.17
C GLU A 223 -28.64 37.17 14.81
N THR A 224 -29.77 36.66 15.28
CA THR A 224 -30.28 35.30 15.15
C THR A 224 -30.69 35.03 13.70
N GLU A 225 -29.82 34.38 12.93
CA GLU A 225 -30.24 33.64 11.75
C GLU A 225 -29.57 32.26 11.74
N ASN A 226 -30.37 31.26 12.14
CA ASN A 226 -30.27 29.84 11.84
C ASN A 226 -28.92 29.34 11.30
N ARG A 227 -27.89 29.34 12.14
CA ARG A 227 -26.75 28.46 11.95
C ARG A 227 -27.19 27.09 12.45
N SER A 228 -27.75 26.28 11.55
CA SER A 228 -27.78 24.84 11.77
C SER A 228 -26.36 24.45 12.13
N GLU A 229 -26.14 23.99 13.36
CA GLU A 229 -24.91 23.30 13.72
C GLU A 229 -24.72 22.23 12.65
N ILE A 230 -23.76 22.43 11.75
CA ILE A 230 -23.35 21.38 10.84
C ILE A 230 -22.66 20.40 11.78
N VAL A 231 -23.44 19.41 12.21
CA VAL A 231 -22.90 18.24 12.89
C VAL A 231 -21.75 17.77 12.00
N ASP A 232 -20.59 17.48 12.57
CA ASP A 232 -19.39 16.97 11.86
C ASP A 232 -19.73 15.69 11.04
N ASP A 233 -20.95 15.18 11.22
CA ASP A 233 -21.57 14.14 10.46
C ASP A 233 -21.92 14.44 8.99
N ASP A 234 -21.97 15.72 8.62
CA ASP A 234 -22.43 16.17 7.29
C ASP A 234 -21.31 16.75 6.42
N LEU A 235 -20.04 16.60 6.81
CA LEU A 235 -18.89 17.10 6.04
C LEU A 235 -18.10 15.98 5.35
N ILE A 236 -17.60 16.27 4.16
CA ILE A 236 -16.69 15.43 3.38
C ILE A 236 -15.37 16.15 3.22
N TYR A 237 -14.28 15.43 3.49
CA TYR A 237 -12.93 15.87 3.22
C TYR A 237 -12.52 15.48 1.79
N ILE A 238 -12.34 16.48 0.93
CA ILE A 238 -11.95 16.29 -0.46
C ILE A 238 -10.47 16.62 -0.60
N THR A 239 -9.66 15.65 -1.03
CA THR A 239 -8.30 15.88 -1.51
C THR A 239 -8.32 16.06 -3.03
N ILE A 240 -7.85 17.20 -3.49
CA ILE A 240 -7.73 17.54 -4.91
C ILE A 240 -6.30 17.27 -5.33
N VAL A 241 -6.12 16.40 -6.31
CA VAL A 241 -4.83 15.99 -6.85
C VAL A 241 -4.57 16.74 -8.15
N PHE A 242 -3.62 17.67 -8.11
CA PHE A 242 -3.08 18.33 -9.30
C PHE A 242 -1.86 17.53 -9.82
N LEU A 243 -1.41 17.85 -11.03
CA LEU A 243 -0.21 17.23 -11.62
C LEU A 243 1.04 17.41 -10.76
N THR A 244 1.17 18.55 -10.08
CA THR A 244 2.39 18.93 -9.34
C THR A 244 2.24 18.87 -7.83
N HIS A 245 1.02 18.91 -7.30
CA HIS A 245 0.78 18.99 -5.85
C HIS A 245 -0.64 18.54 -5.47
N ASN A 246 -0.89 18.39 -4.17
CA ASN A 246 -2.21 18.09 -3.64
C ASN A 246 -2.73 19.27 -2.81
N ARG A 247 -4.04 19.51 -2.85
CA ARG A 247 -4.74 20.43 -1.95
C ARG A 247 -5.91 19.73 -1.29
N ALA A 248 -6.47 20.33 -0.25
CA ALA A 248 -7.65 19.78 0.42
C ALA A 248 -8.67 20.85 0.78
N MET A 249 -9.93 20.43 0.86
CA MET A 249 -11.04 21.24 1.36
C MET A 249 -12.08 20.37 2.04
N LEU A 250 -12.77 20.96 3.01
CA LEU A 250 -13.99 20.40 3.59
C LEU A 250 -15.19 20.94 2.83
N THR A 251 -16.18 20.09 2.59
CA THR A 251 -17.42 20.46 1.91
C THR A 251 -18.62 19.75 2.54
N PRO A 252 -19.82 20.34 2.51
CA PRO A 252 -21.04 19.64 2.90
C PRO A 252 -21.33 18.41 2.04
N MET A 253 -21.88 17.37 2.63
CA MET A 253 -22.15 16.08 2.00
C MET A 253 -23.32 16.12 1.00
N ASN A 254 -24.16 17.14 1.12
CA ASN A 254 -25.26 17.45 0.21
C ASN A 254 -24.88 18.51 -0.85
N ILE A 255 -23.58 18.82 -1.04
CA ILE A 255 -23.17 19.82 -2.01
C ILE A 255 -23.53 19.38 -3.45
N PRO A 256 -24.18 20.24 -4.26
CA PRO A 256 -24.37 19.98 -5.69
C PRO A 256 -23.05 19.98 -6.46
N LEU A 257 -22.96 19.23 -7.56
CA LEU A 257 -21.71 19.14 -8.34
C LEU A 257 -21.26 20.51 -8.82
N ASN A 258 -22.17 21.33 -9.36
CA ASN A 258 -21.81 22.65 -9.89
C ASN A 258 -21.19 23.55 -8.81
N THR A 259 -21.80 23.59 -7.62
CA THR A 259 -21.29 24.37 -6.48
C THR A 259 -19.94 23.83 -6.00
N LEU A 260 -19.74 22.51 -6.00
CA LEU A 260 -18.44 21.91 -5.69
C LEU A 260 -17.37 22.37 -6.67
N LEU A 261 -17.66 22.32 -7.98
CA LEU A 261 -16.72 22.74 -9.01
C LEU A 261 -16.38 24.23 -8.87
N GLU A 262 -17.38 25.10 -8.71
CA GLU A 262 -17.19 26.54 -8.48
C GLU A 262 -16.31 26.82 -7.26
N ASN A 263 -16.53 26.09 -6.15
CA ASN A 263 -15.72 26.23 -4.95
C ASN A 263 -14.26 25.83 -5.18
N ILE A 264 -14.00 24.75 -5.93
CA ILE A 264 -12.64 24.33 -6.28
C ILE A 264 -11.99 25.36 -7.21
N GLN A 265 -12.71 25.81 -8.24
CA GLN A 265 -12.22 26.81 -9.20
C GLN A 265 -11.84 28.12 -8.50
N LYS A 266 -12.72 28.63 -7.63
CA LYS A 266 -12.51 29.86 -6.88
C LYS A 266 -11.36 29.73 -5.89
N ARG A 267 -11.27 28.60 -5.18
CA ARG A 267 -10.27 28.41 -4.11
C ARG A 267 -8.87 28.14 -4.64
N PHE A 268 -8.74 27.48 -5.79
CA PHE A 268 -7.46 27.04 -6.33
C PHE A 268 -7.13 27.65 -7.69
N GLU A 269 -7.87 28.69 -8.10
CA GLU A 269 -7.66 29.46 -9.32
C GLU A 269 -7.49 28.58 -10.57
N THR A 270 -8.29 27.51 -10.63
CA THR A 270 -8.21 26.48 -11.67
C THR A 270 -9.49 26.43 -12.51
N LYS A 271 -9.39 25.99 -13.76
CA LYS A 271 -10.57 25.74 -14.62
C LYS A 271 -10.82 24.26 -14.68
N ILE A 272 -11.96 23.82 -14.15
CA ILE A 272 -12.35 22.41 -14.11
C ILE A 272 -13.77 22.22 -14.63
N LYS A 273 -13.99 21.20 -15.47
CA LYS A 273 -15.32 20.84 -15.97
C LYS A 273 -15.78 19.47 -15.47
N SER A 274 -14.83 18.61 -15.17
CA SER A 274 -15.02 17.27 -14.64
C SER A 274 -13.82 16.88 -13.80
N PHE A 275 -13.96 15.83 -13.01
CA PHE A 275 -12.86 15.23 -12.27
C PHE A 275 -13.02 13.72 -12.26
N GLU A 276 -11.95 13.01 -11.91
CA GLU A 276 -12.01 11.56 -11.68
C GLU A 276 -11.86 11.28 -10.20
N TYR A 277 -12.48 10.21 -9.70
CA TYR A 277 -12.22 9.71 -8.36
C TYR A 277 -11.99 8.21 -8.40
N LYS A 278 -11.31 7.67 -7.39
CA LYS A 278 -11.17 6.22 -7.24
C LYS A 278 -12.32 5.67 -6.40
N ASN A 279 -13.08 4.74 -6.96
CA ASN A 279 -14.09 4.01 -6.22
C ASN A 279 -13.42 3.02 -5.23
N ILE A 280 -14.23 2.32 -4.44
CA ILE A 280 -13.77 1.32 -3.47
C ILE A 280 -13.04 0.13 -4.10
N ASN A 281 -13.29 -0.17 -5.37
CA ASN A 281 -12.64 -1.24 -6.11
C ASN A 281 -11.30 -0.77 -6.72
N GLY A 282 -10.99 0.53 -6.62
CA GLY A 282 -9.79 1.15 -7.16
C GLY A 282 -9.93 1.64 -8.61
N ASP A 283 -11.10 1.53 -9.21
CA ASP A 283 -11.38 2.03 -10.56
C ASP A 283 -11.45 3.55 -10.56
N LEU A 284 -10.86 4.19 -11.56
CA LEU A 284 -11.02 5.62 -11.81
C LEU A 284 -12.36 5.85 -12.52
N ILE A 285 -13.21 6.63 -11.88
CA ILE A 285 -14.55 6.99 -12.36
C ILE A 285 -14.57 8.48 -12.62
N THR A 286 -14.88 8.87 -13.85
CA THR A 286 -15.06 10.26 -14.24
C THR A 286 -16.44 10.75 -13.80
N VAL A 287 -16.49 11.91 -13.16
CA VAL A 287 -17.71 12.62 -12.74
C VAL A 287 -17.90 13.79 -13.69
N ILE A 288 -18.96 13.71 -14.50
CA ILE A 288 -19.26 14.70 -15.55
C ILE A 288 -20.61 15.37 -15.28
N ASN A 289 -21.52 14.68 -14.59
CA ASN A 289 -22.86 15.17 -14.30
C ASN A 289 -23.27 14.92 -12.83
N GLU A 290 -24.42 15.47 -12.45
CA GLU A 290 -24.94 15.39 -11.08
C GLU A 290 -25.24 13.95 -10.63
N ASP A 291 -25.63 13.06 -11.54
CA ASP A 291 -25.95 11.67 -11.19
C ASP A 291 -24.67 10.87 -10.90
N ASP A 292 -23.60 11.11 -11.65
CA ASP A 292 -22.27 10.56 -11.34
C ASP A 292 -21.80 11.00 -9.95
N TRP A 293 -22.06 12.27 -9.61
CA TRP A 293 -21.71 12.84 -8.31
C TRP A 293 -22.52 12.22 -7.17
N LYS A 294 -23.83 12.04 -7.35
CA LYS A 294 -24.68 11.31 -6.38
C LYS A 294 -24.20 9.88 -6.16
N VAL A 295 -23.73 9.19 -7.21
CA VAL A 295 -23.15 7.84 -7.07
C VAL A 295 -21.85 7.90 -6.24
N ALA A 296 -21.00 8.90 -6.45
CA ALA A 296 -19.80 9.11 -5.65
C ALA A 296 -20.14 9.37 -4.17
N LEU A 297 -21.10 10.25 -3.90
CA LEU A 297 -21.61 10.55 -2.57
C LEU A 297 -22.25 9.32 -1.88
N TRP A 298 -23.02 8.53 -2.61
CA TRP A 298 -23.60 7.29 -2.10
C TRP A 298 -22.53 6.30 -1.68
N ASN A 299 -21.45 6.17 -2.47
CA ASN A 299 -20.30 5.34 -2.10
C ASN A 299 -19.63 5.86 -0.82
N ILE A 300 -19.37 7.18 -0.71
CA ILE A 300 -18.81 7.81 0.50
C ILE A 300 -19.68 7.49 1.73
N ASN A 301 -21.01 7.63 1.60
CA ASN A 301 -21.95 7.39 2.69
C ASN A 301 -22.02 5.91 3.10
N LYS A 302 -22.19 5.02 2.12
CA LYS A 302 -22.34 3.58 2.33
C LYS A 302 -21.16 2.97 3.09
N PHE A 303 -19.95 3.45 2.81
CA PHE A 303 -18.73 2.94 3.43
C PHE A 303 -18.26 3.78 4.62
N ARG A 304 -19.07 4.77 5.06
CA ARG A 304 -18.70 5.76 6.10
C ARG A 304 -17.33 6.39 5.86
N ASN A 305 -16.92 6.48 4.59
CA ASN A 305 -15.64 7.02 4.21
C ASN A 305 -15.85 8.46 3.78
N ARG A 306 -15.84 9.39 4.75
CA ARG A 306 -15.99 10.83 4.54
C ARG A 306 -14.80 11.50 3.86
N ARG A 307 -13.99 10.73 3.13
CA ARG A 307 -12.81 11.22 2.42
C ARG A 307 -12.87 10.74 0.98
N ILE A 308 -12.69 11.67 0.05
CA ILE A 308 -12.60 11.38 -1.38
C ILE A 308 -11.37 12.08 -1.96
N LYS A 309 -10.66 11.36 -2.85
CA LYS A 309 -9.59 11.93 -3.66
C LYS A 309 -10.12 12.15 -5.06
N ILE A 310 -10.08 13.39 -5.51
CA ILE A 310 -10.45 13.76 -6.87
C ILE A 310 -9.20 14.17 -7.66
N TYR A 311 -9.12 13.71 -8.90
CA TYR A 311 -8.05 13.95 -9.84
C TYR A 311 -8.60 14.90 -10.91
N LEU A 312 -7.94 16.04 -11.08
CA LEU A 312 -8.37 17.02 -12.06
C LEU A 312 -7.82 16.64 -13.44
N ASN A 313 -8.71 16.49 -14.40
CA ASN A 313 -8.35 16.37 -15.81
C ASN A 313 -8.23 17.80 -16.36
N ASN A 314 -7.01 18.33 -16.40
CA ASN A 314 -6.72 19.62 -17.03
C ASN A 314 -6.65 19.49 -18.55
#